data_AF-A0A8S2VHJ4-F1
#
_entry.id   AF-A0A8S2VHJ4-F1
#
_cell.length_a   1.000
_cell.length_b   1.000
_cell.length_c   1.000
_cell.angle_alpha   90.00
_cell.angle_beta   90.00
_cell.angle_gamma   90.00
#
_symmetry.space_group_name_H-M   'P 1'
#
loop_
_entity.id
_entity.type
_entity.pdbx_description
1 polymer ?
#
loop_
_entity_poly.entity_id
_entity_poly.type
_entity_poly.pdbx_seq_one_letter_code
_entity_poly.pdbx_strand_id
1 'polypeptide(L)' 'MSISGEDLEHMNAAELDAAIAKATIFYRVSPIHKLTIVKALQTQGHIVSMTGDGVNDAVALKAADIGIAMGQTG' A
#
# COMPACT_ATOMS: atom_id res chain seq x y z
N MET A 1 13.67 -5.21 -0.48
CA MET A 1 13.05 -6.40 -1.12
C MET A 1 11.89 -5.92 -1.98
N SER A 2 11.63 -6.53 -3.13
CA SER A 2 10.48 -6.21 -4.00
C SER A 2 9.46 -7.36 -3.99
N ILE A 3 8.18 -7.04 -3.98
CA ILE A 3 7.07 -8.01 -3.92
C ILE A 3 6.02 -7.67 -4.97
N SER A 4 5.53 -8.65 -5.72
CA SER A 4 4.48 -8.45 -6.71
C SER A 4 3.09 -8.48 -6.06
N GLY A 5 2.09 -7.91 -6.75
CA GLY A 5 0.69 -8.04 -6.34
C GLY A 5 0.24 -9.50 -6.23
N GLU A 6 0.72 -10.38 -7.10
CA GLU A 6 0.41 -11.82 -7.08
C GLU A 6 1.02 -12.51 -5.85
N ASP A 7 2.24 -12.15 -5.46
CA ASP A 7 2.85 -12.69 -4.23
C ASP A 7 2.02 -12.33 -3.00
N LEU A 8 1.48 -11.11 -2.94
CA LEU A 8 0.63 -10.66 -1.82
C LEU A 8 -0.66 -11.47 -1.70
N GLU A 9 -1.23 -11.93 -2.82
CA GLU A 9 -2.46 -12.74 -2.85
C GLU A 9 -2.22 -14.17 -2.33
N HIS A 10 -0.99 -14.67 -2.42
CA HIS A 10 -0.61 -16.02 -1.98
C HIS A 10 -0.10 -16.07 -0.52
N MET A 11 0.07 -14.91 0.14
CA MET A 11 0.51 -14.83 1.53
C MET A 11 -0.67 -14.90 2.49
N ASN A 12 -0.49 -15.63 3.60
CA ASN A 12 -1.42 -15.51 4.73
C ASN A 12 -1.16 -14.20 5.49
N ALA A 13 -2.04 -13.86 6.45
CA ALA A 13 -1.95 -12.59 7.17
C ALA A 13 -0.60 -12.36 7.89
N ALA A 14 -0.03 -13.39 8.51
CA ALA A 14 1.23 -13.28 9.24
C ALA A 14 2.44 -13.12 8.29
N GLU A 15 2.43 -13.86 7.18
CA GLU A 15 3.44 -13.74 6.11
C GLU A 15 3.39 -12.36 5.48
N LEU A 16 2.18 -11.88 5.19
CA LEU A 16 1.92 -10.58 4.59
C LEU A 16 2.45 -9.45 5.46
N ASP A 17 2.15 -9.45 6.76
CA ASP A 17 2.64 -8.44 7.69
C ASP A 17 4.17 -8.42 7.77
N ALA A 18 4.79 -9.61 7.89
CA ALA A 18 6.24 -9.74 7.93
C ALA A 18 6.91 -9.32 6.61
N ALA A 19 6.26 -9.60 5.48
CA ALA A 19 6.74 -9.24 4.15
C ALA A 19 6.64 -7.73 3.92
N ILE A 20 5.52 -7.11 4.30
CA ILE A 20 5.29 -5.67 4.17
C ILE A 20 6.29 -4.88 5.01
N ALA A 21 6.63 -5.35 6.22
CA ALA A 21 7.61 -4.69 7.08
C ALA A 21 9.04 -4.64 6.49
N LYS A 22 9.36 -5.49 5.50
CA LYS A 22 10.70 -5.60 4.89
C LYS A 22 10.74 -5.14 3.44
N ALA A 23 9.60 -5.13 2.77
CA ALA A 23 9.50 -4.73 1.38
C ALA A 23 9.51 -3.21 1.26
N THR A 24 10.22 -2.72 0.24
CA THR A 24 10.31 -1.29 -0.06
C THR A 24 9.70 -0.96 -1.41
N ILE A 25 9.44 -1.99 -2.23
CA ILE A 25 8.86 -1.86 -3.57
C ILE A 25 7.76 -2.91 -3.72
N PHE A 26 6.56 -2.44 -4.05
CA PHE A 26 5.45 -3.28 -4.46
C PHE A 26 5.09 -2.95 -5.92
N TYR A 27 4.91 -3.97 -6.75
CA TYR A 27 4.68 -3.77 -8.18
C TYR A 27 3.52 -4.62 -8.70
N ARG A 28 2.91 -4.18 -9.80
CA ARG A 28 1.69 -4.79 -10.37
C ARG A 28 0.59 -4.97 -9.32
N VAL A 29 0.42 -3.96 -8.47
CA VAL A 29 -0.55 -3.96 -7.38
C VAL A 29 -1.92 -3.47 -7.84
N SER A 30 -2.98 -4.11 -7.34
CA SER A 30 -4.35 -3.67 -7.51
C SER A 30 -4.69 -2.54 -6.52
N PRO A 31 -5.80 -1.80 -6.71
CA PRO A 31 -6.29 -0.85 -5.72
C PRO A 31 -6.50 -1.46 -4.32
N ILE A 32 -6.92 -2.74 -4.27
CA ILE A 32 -7.08 -3.48 -3.01
C ILE A 32 -5.73 -3.70 -2.34
N HIS A 33 -4.69 -4.09 -3.10
CA HIS A 33 -3.35 -4.27 -2.54
C HIS A 33 -2.79 -2.99 -1.93
N LYS A 34 -3.00 -1.84 -2.58
CA LYS A 34 -2.58 -0.54 -2.04
C LYS A 34 -3.22 -0.26 -0.67
N LEU A 35 -4.53 -0.52 -0.55
CA LEU A 35 -5.25 -0.37 0.73
C LEU A 35 -4.73 -1.34 1.79
N THR A 36 -4.47 -2.60 1.42
CA THR A 36 -3.93 -3.62 2.33
C THR A 36 -2.56 -3.21 2.87
N ILE A 37 -1.67 -2.70 2.01
CA ILE A 37 -0.34 -2.22 2.40
C ILE A 37 -0.44 -1.06 3.40
N VAL A 38 -1.30 -0.07 3.12
CA VAL A 38 -1.54 1.06 4.04
C VAL A 38 -2.00 0.57 5.41
N LYS A 39 -3.00 -0.32 5.45
CA LYS A 39 -3.54 -0.84 6.72
C LYS A 39 -2.54 -1.69 7.50
N ALA A 40 -1.75 -2.51 6.82
CA ALA A 40 -0.73 -3.33 7.46
C ALA A 40 0.33 -2.44 8.14
N LEU A 41 0.84 -1.43 7.42
CA LEU A 41 1.80 -0.47 7.99
C LEU A 41 1.21 0.32 9.18
N GLN A 42 -0.06 0.73 9.10
CA GLN A 42 -0.77 1.36 10.22
C GLN A 42 -0.91 0.43 11.43
N THR A 43 -1.23 -0.84 11.19
CA THR A 43 -1.38 -1.86 12.26
C THR A 43 -0.05 -2.13 12.97
N GLN A 44 1.07 -1.96 12.25
CA GLN A 44 2.43 -2.02 12.80
C GLN A 44 2.82 -0.76 13.58
N GLY A 45 1.93 0.23 13.71
CA GLY A 45 2.14 1.46 14.47
C GLY A 45 2.86 2.56 13.69
N HIS A 46 2.99 2.43 12.36
CA HIS A 46 3.53 3.50 11.53
C HIS A 46 2.48 4.55 11.21
N ILE A 47 2.91 5.80 11.14
CA ILE A 47 2.14 6.87 10.49
C ILE A 47 2.39 6.79 8.99
N VAL A 48 1.34 6.56 8.21
CA VAL A 48 1.44 6.24 6.78
C VAL A 48 1.02 7.45 5.95
N SER A 49 1.92 7.90 5.09
CA SER A 49 1.61 8.84 4.02
C SER A 49 1.48 8.08 2.70
N MET A 50 0.45 8.40 1.93
CA MET A 50 0.28 7.88 0.57
C MET A 50 0.20 9.04 -0.43
N THR A 51 0.85 8.88 -1.57
CA THR A 51 0.74 9.80 -2.70
C THR A 51 0.15 9.06 -3.90
N GLY A 52 -0.68 9.74 -4.69
CA GLY A 52 -1.32 9.17 -5.87
C GLY A 52 -2.05 10.23 -6.68
N ASP A 53 -2.26 9.96 -7.96
CA ASP A 53 -2.73 10.92 -8.97
C ASP A 53 -4.11 10.55 -9.56
N GLY A 54 -4.64 9.37 -9.24
CA GLY A 54 -5.81 8.83 -9.91
C GLY A 54 -6.88 8.19 -9.02
N VAL A 55 -8.00 7.85 -9.66
CA VAL A 55 -9.14 7.14 -9.04
C VAL A 55 -8.75 5.79 -8.44
N ASN A 56 -7.69 5.16 -8.97
CA ASN A 56 -7.15 3.89 -8.48
C ASN A 56 -6.49 4.02 -7.10
N ASP A 57 -6.09 5.23 -6.71
CA ASP A 57 -5.44 5.53 -5.44
C ASP A 57 -6.41 6.14 -4.42
N ALA A 58 -7.59 6.59 -4.86
CA ALA A 58 -8.53 7.35 -4.03
C ALA A 58 -8.89 6.68 -2.70
N VAL A 59 -9.10 5.36 -2.71
CA VAL A 59 -9.47 4.61 -1.49
C VAL A 59 -8.29 4.54 -0.52
N ALA A 60 -7.09 4.27 -1.03
CA ALA A 60 -5.90 4.11 -0.20
C ALA A 60 -5.34 5.47 0.27
N LEU A 61 -5.45 6.52 -0.56
CA LEU A 61 -5.20 7.92 -0.18
C LEU A 61 -6.08 8.36 0.99
N LYS A 62 -7.36 7.99 0.97
CA LYS A 62 -8.30 8.30 2.05
C LYS A 62 -8.03 7.49 3.33
N ALA A 63 -7.49 6.27 3.17
CA ALA A 63 -7.20 5.39 4.30
C ALA A 63 -5.87 5.71 5.01
N ALA A 64 -4.92 6.30 4.29
CA ALA A 64 -3.65 6.75 4.86
C ALA A 64 -3.87 7.84 5.90
N ASP A 65 -2.95 7.94 6.88
CA ASP A 65 -2.98 9.01 7.87
C ASP A 65 -2.78 10.38 7.19
N ILE A 66 -2.00 10.40 6.11
CA ILE A 66 -1.78 11.57 5.27
C ILE A 66 -1.93 11.17 3.80
N GLY A 67 -3.02 11.59 3.17
CA GLY A 67 -3.25 11.41 1.72
C GLY A 67 -2.80 12.65 0.93
N ILE A 68 -1.90 12.45 -0.03
CA ILE A 68 -1.38 13.50 -0.92
C ILE A 68 -1.86 13.20 -2.35
N ALA A 69 -2.87 13.94 -2.79
CA ALA A 69 -3.33 13.85 -4.18
C ALA A 69 -2.41 14.69 -5.08
N MET A 70 -1.84 14.07 -6.11
CA MET A 70 -1.02 14.76 -7.10
C MET A 70 -1.92 15.43 -8.14
N GLY A 71 -1.54 16.63 -8.59
CA GLY A 71 -2.25 17.36 -9.66
C GLY A 71 -2.01 16.74 -11.04
N GLN A 72 -2.51 17.39 -12.10
CA GLN A 72 -2.46 16.89 -13.50
C GLN A 72 -1.05 16.60 -14.07
N THR A 73 0.02 16.86 -13.33
CA THR A 73 1.42 16.78 -13.77
C THR A 73 2.30 15.99 -12.82
N GLY A 74 1.71 14.99 -12.15
CA GLY A 74 2.40 14.08 -11.21
C GLY A 74 3.73 13.55 -11.70
#